data_AF-A0AA41BL62-F1
#
_entry.id   AF-A0AA41BL62-F1
#
_cell.length_a   1.000
_cell.length_b   1.000
_cell.length_c   1.000
_cell.angle_alpha   90.00
_cell.angle_beta   90.00
_cell.angle_gamma   90.00
#
_symmetry.space_group_name_H-M   'P 1'
#
loop_
_entity.id
_entity.type
_entity.pdbx_description
1 polymer ?
#
loop_
_entity_poly.entity_id
_entity_poly.type
_entity_poly.pdbx_seq_one_letter_code
_entity_poly.pdbx_strand_id
1 'polypeptide(L)'
;FVQLVPAFCLVTILLLVNRASLPLSVKKTLARIFFLLKSWGMAEIFLAGVLVSFVKLMAYGDIGIGSSFIPWCLFCLVQLRAFQCVDRRWLWDDIAPQPALAQPLTPGITGIRQSLRSCACCTAILPAESLVCPRCHTKGYVRRKNSLQWTLALLFTSI
;
A
#
# COMPACT_ATOMS: atom_id res chain seq x y z
N PHE A 1 15.56 -5.71 -10.96
CA PHE A 1 14.12 -5.79 -10.64
C PHE A 1 13.85 -5.48 -9.16
N VAL A 2 14.56 -6.11 -8.21
CA VAL A 2 14.19 -6.01 -6.79
C VAL A 2 14.34 -4.60 -6.18
N GLN A 3 15.32 -3.81 -6.62
CA GLN A 3 15.47 -2.41 -6.17
C GLN A 3 14.57 -1.42 -6.93
N LEU A 4 14.01 -1.81 -8.08
CA LEU A 4 13.18 -0.92 -8.89
C LEU A 4 11.84 -0.64 -8.23
N VAL A 5 11.20 -1.65 -7.63
CA VAL A 5 9.90 -1.46 -6.95
C VAL A 5 10.04 -0.51 -5.75
N PRO A 6 11.00 -0.71 -4.81
CA PRO A 6 11.20 0.21 -3.70
C PRO A 6 11.63 1.61 -4.14
N ALA A 7 12.48 1.73 -5.18
CA ALA A 7 12.86 3.02 -5.75
C ALA A 7 11.66 3.76 -6.36
N PHE A 8 10.84 3.08 -7.16
CA PHE A 8 9.61 3.64 -7.73
C PHE A 8 8.63 4.09 -6.64
N CYS A 9 8.49 3.29 -5.58
CA CYS A 9 7.66 3.65 -4.43
C CYS A 9 8.17 4.91 -3.73
N LEU A 10 9.47 5.04 -3.49
CA LEU A 10 10.07 6.24 -2.89
C LEU A 10 9.87 7.48 -3.78
N VAL A 11 10.11 7.36 -5.08
CA VAL A 11 9.85 8.45 -6.04
C VAL A 11 8.38 8.84 -6.02
N THR A 12 7.47 7.88 -5.97
CA THR A 12 6.03 8.15 -5.90
C THR A 12 5.65 8.86 -4.60
N ILE A 13 6.21 8.45 -3.46
CA ILE A 13 6.01 9.14 -2.17
C ILE A 13 6.53 10.57 -2.26
N LEU A 14 7.74 10.78 -2.77
CA LEU A 14 8.33 12.11 -2.92
C LEU A 14 7.47 13.02 -3.81
N LEU A 15 7.00 12.50 -4.96
CA LEU A 15 6.16 13.27 -5.87
C LEU A 15 4.79 13.62 -5.27
N LEU A 16 4.18 12.70 -4.51
CA LEU A 16 2.87 12.93 -3.89
C LEU A 16 2.98 13.83 -2.64
N VAL A 17 3.99 13.63 -1.80
CA VAL A 17 4.21 14.41 -0.56
C VAL A 17 4.72 15.82 -0.85
N ASN A 18 5.62 15.98 -1.83
CA ASN A 18 6.15 17.30 -2.23
C ASN A 18 5.14 18.12 -3.07
N ARG A 19 3.85 17.76 -3.04
CA ARG A 19 2.74 18.49 -3.69
C ARG A 19 3.05 18.90 -5.13
N ALA A 20 3.78 18.08 -5.89
CA ALA A 20 4.16 18.40 -7.26
C ALA A 20 2.91 18.74 -8.09
N SER A 21 3.05 19.67 -9.04
CA SER A 21 2.00 20.14 -9.95
C SER A 21 1.67 19.09 -11.02
N LEU A 22 1.24 17.91 -10.58
CA LEU A 22 0.78 16.82 -11.43
C LEU A 22 -0.74 16.90 -11.62
N PRO A 23 -1.26 16.53 -12.79
CA PRO A 23 -2.69 16.44 -13.01
C PRO A 23 -3.32 15.38 -12.09
N LEU A 24 -4.55 15.65 -11.65
CA LEU A 24 -5.25 14.86 -10.63
C LEU A 24 -5.42 13.39 -11.05
N SER A 25 -5.60 13.12 -12.34
CA SER A 25 -5.68 11.76 -12.89
C SER A 25 -4.37 10.98 -12.70
N VAL A 26 -3.21 11.62 -12.87
CA VAL A 26 -1.90 10.99 -12.67
C VAL A 26 -1.66 10.72 -11.19
N LYS A 27 -1.99 11.68 -10.30
CA LYS A 27 -1.93 11.47 -8.84
C LYS A 27 -2.77 10.28 -8.39
N LYS A 28 -4.01 10.17 -8.89
CA LYS A 28 -4.91 9.04 -8.62
C LYS A 28 -4.29 7.71 -9.08
N THR A 29 -3.78 7.64 -10.31
CA THR A 29 -3.17 6.42 -10.85
C THR A 29 -1.90 6.02 -10.09
N LEU A 30 -1.01 6.97 -9.81
CA LEU A 30 0.19 6.75 -9.01
C LEU A 30 -0.14 6.22 -7.61
N ALA A 31 -1.12 6.81 -6.92
CA ALA A 31 -1.56 6.33 -5.61
C ALA A 31 -2.13 4.90 -5.69
N ARG A 32 -2.93 4.57 -6.72
CA ARG A 32 -3.45 3.21 -6.91
C ARG A 32 -2.32 2.20 -7.10
N ILE A 33 -1.37 2.51 -7.98
CA ILE A 33 -0.21 1.65 -8.27
C ILE A 33 0.66 1.51 -7.03
N PHE A 34 0.94 2.60 -6.33
CA PHE A 34 1.71 2.62 -5.08
C PHE A 34 1.12 1.68 -4.04
N PHE A 35 -0.20 1.73 -3.78
CA PHE A 35 -0.82 0.86 -2.78
C PHE A 35 -0.92 -0.61 -3.23
N LEU A 36 -0.99 -0.88 -4.53
CA LEU A 36 -0.92 -2.24 -5.05
C LEU A 36 0.49 -2.81 -4.85
N LEU A 37 1.51 -2.04 -5.28
CA LEU A 37 2.91 -2.40 -5.13
C LEU A 37 3.34 -2.49 -3.66
N LYS A 38 2.76 -1.69 -2.75
CA LYS A 38 3.06 -1.75 -1.32
C LYS A 38 2.84 -3.15 -0.73
N SER A 39 1.81 -3.88 -1.20
CA SER A 39 1.56 -5.26 -0.76
C SER A 39 2.54 -6.27 -1.35
N TRP A 40 3.11 -5.99 -2.52
CA TRP A 40 4.10 -6.84 -3.21
C TRP A 40 5.52 -6.51 -2.81
N GLY A 41 5.74 -5.30 -2.30
CA GLY A 41 7.05 -4.72 -2.14
C GLY A 41 7.95 -5.55 -1.24
N MET A 42 7.40 -6.21 -0.20
CA MET A 42 8.09 -6.97 0.86
C MET A 42 9.56 -6.58 1.03
N ALA A 43 9.80 -5.26 1.03
CA ALA A 43 11.14 -4.72 0.81
C ALA A 43 11.99 -5.05 2.03
N GLU A 44 11.35 -5.07 3.19
CA GLU A 44 11.89 -5.51 4.47
C GLU A 44 12.42 -6.95 4.43
N ILE A 45 11.67 -7.90 3.86
CA ILE A 45 12.06 -9.31 3.83
C ILE A 45 13.20 -9.53 2.85
N PHE A 46 13.08 -8.94 1.65
CA PHE A 46 14.18 -9.01 0.68
C PHE A 46 15.45 -8.39 1.25
N LEU A 47 15.32 -7.24 1.91
CA LEU A 47 16.42 -6.56 2.55
C LEU A 47 17.08 -7.41 3.64
N ALA A 48 16.28 -8.01 4.54
CA ALA A 48 16.80 -8.90 5.58
C ALA A 48 17.57 -10.08 4.96
N GLY A 49 17.07 -10.63 3.84
CA GLY A 49 17.76 -11.68 3.08
C GLY A 49 19.11 -11.25 2.51
N VAL A 50 19.20 -10.03 1.94
CA VAL A 50 20.46 -9.46 1.44
C VAL A 50 21.43 -9.20 2.60
N LEU A 51 20.95 -8.65 3.73
CA LEU A 51 21.77 -8.40 4.92
C LEU A 51 22.39 -9.69 5.44
N VAL A 52 21.58 -10.76 5.62
CA VAL A 52 22.06 -12.06 6.10
C VAL A 52 23.05 -12.69 5.11
N SER A 53 22.77 -12.59 3.82
CA SER A 53 23.69 -13.07 2.77
C SER A 53 25.01 -12.32 2.79
N PHE A 54 24.98 -11.00 2.98
CA PHE A 54 26.17 -10.16 3.08
C PHE A 54 27.01 -10.50 4.32
N VAL A 55 26.38 -10.64 5.49
CA VAL A 55 27.06 -11.06 6.73
C VAL A 55 27.70 -12.44 6.58
N LYS A 56 27.05 -13.37 5.84
CA LYS A 56 27.64 -14.67 5.54
C LYS A 56 28.87 -14.54 4.64
N LEU A 57 28.83 -13.72 3.58
CA LEU A 57 29.98 -13.53 2.68
C LEU A 57 31.19 -12.93 3.39
N MET A 58 30.96 -12.03 4.36
CA MET A 58 31.99 -11.47 5.23
C MET A 58 32.71 -12.54 6.09
N ALA A 59 32.07 -13.68 6.37
CA ALA A 59 32.68 -14.77 7.12
C ALA A 59 33.57 -15.68 6.25
N TYR A 60 33.46 -15.62 4.92
CA TYR A 60 34.22 -16.46 3.98
C TYR A 60 35.43 -15.75 3.34
N GLY A 61 35.63 -14.46 3.61
CA GLY A 61 36.79 -13.71 3.14
C GLY A 61 36.85 -12.34 3.79
N ASP A 62 38.06 -11.80 3.94
CA ASP A 62 38.36 -10.49 4.52
C ASP A 62 37.89 -9.34 3.61
N ILE A 63 36.59 -9.32 3.31
CA ILE A 63 35.90 -8.16 2.79
C ILE A 63 35.74 -7.24 4.01
N GLY A 64 36.66 -6.30 4.17
CA GLY A 64 36.47 -5.22 5.13
C GLY A 64 35.12 -4.55 4.87
N ILE A 65 34.40 -4.17 5.94
CA ILE A 65 33.16 -3.39 5.84
C ILE A 65 33.49 -2.11 5.06
N GLY A 66 33.16 -2.11 3.77
CA GLY A 66 33.34 -0.93 2.94
C GLY A 66 32.49 0.22 3.48
N SER A 67 32.94 1.45 3.24
CA SER A 67 32.19 2.66 3.60
C SER A 67 30.77 2.70 3.02
N SER A 68 30.47 1.88 2.00
CA SER A 68 29.14 1.70 1.40
C SER A 68 28.10 1.00 2.29
N PHE A 69 28.52 0.27 3.33
CA PHE A 69 27.61 -0.46 4.21
C PHE A 69 26.73 0.47 5.06
N ILE A 70 27.30 1.54 5.61
CA ILE A 70 26.57 2.48 6.47
C ILE A 70 25.47 3.23 5.67
N PRO A 71 25.75 3.84 4.50
CA PRO A 71 24.72 4.43 3.65
C PRO A 71 23.63 3.44 3.26
N TRP A 72 23.99 2.18 3.03
CA TRP A 72 23.02 1.14 2.71
C TRP A 72 22.08 0.86 3.89
N CYS A 73 22.60 0.68 5.10
CA CYS A 73 21.78 0.53 6.31
C CYS A 73 20.87 1.74 6.57
N LEU A 74 21.39 2.96 6.39
CA LEU A 74 20.59 4.19 6.53
C LEU A 74 19.47 4.27 5.49
N PHE A 75 19.78 4.00 4.22
CA PHE A 75 18.79 3.95 3.14
C PHE A 75 17.65 3.00 3.50
N CYS A 76 17.98 1.84 4.06
CA CYS A 76 17.01 0.84 4.46
C CYS A 76 16.08 1.29 5.59
N LEU A 77 16.64 1.87 6.65
CA LEU A 77 15.87 2.39 7.77
C LEU A 77 14.96 3.54 7.34
N VAL A 78 15.48 4.47 6.53
CA VAL A 78 14.71 5.61 6.02
C VAL A 78 13.59 5.13 5.09
N GLN A 79 13.87 4.18 4.21
CA GLN A 79 12.87 3.61 3.33
C GLN A 79 11.75 2.90 4.09
N LEU A 80 12.10 2.09 5.09
CA LEU A 80 11.14 1.46 5.98
C LEU A 80 10.28 2.52 6.68
N ARG A 81 10.92 3.53 7.26
CA ARG A 81 10.21 4.60 7.96
C ARG A 81 9.27 5.37 7.02
N ALA A 82 9.69 5.65 5.79
CA ALA A 82 8.83 6.28 4.78
C ALA A 82 7.59 5.43 4.49
N PHE A 83 7.73 4.11 4.37
CA PHE A 83 6.57 3.24 4.18
C PHE A 83 5.64 3.19 5.39
N GLN A 84 6.15 3.29 6.60
CA GLN A 84 5.33 3.32 7.82
C GLN A 84 4.60 4.66 8.01
N CYS A 85 5.26 5.78 7.71
CA CYS A 85 4.67 7.11 7.85
C CYS A 85 3.61 7.42 6.77
N VAL A 86 3.68 6.77 5.59
CA VAL A 86 2.72 7.02 4.51
C VAL A 86 1.44 6.21 4.74
N ASP A 87 0.48 6.89 5.36
CA ASP A 87 -0.85 6.39 5.60
C ASP A 87 -1.74 6.47 4.37
N ARG A 88 -2.51 5.39 4.15
CA ARG A 88 -3.43 5.31 3.00
C ARG A 88 -4.46 6.41 3.01
N ARG A 89 -5.08 6.64 4.16
CA ARG A 89 -6.20 7.58 4.28
C ARG A 89 -5.73 9.02 4.08
N TRP A 90 -4.68 9.38 4.81
CA TRP A 90 -4.00 10.68 4.70
C TRP A 90 -3.60 11.00 3.25
N LEU A 91 -2.93 10.08 2.56
CA LEU A 91 -2.46 10.31 1.19
C LEU A 91 -3.64 10.54 0.22
N TRP A 92 -4.72 9.79 0.38
CA TRP A 92 -5.89 9.98 -0.47
C TRP A 92 -6.63 11.28 -0.15
N ASP A 93 -6.69 11.69 1.12
CA ASP A 93 -7.33 12.94 1.57
C ASP A 93 -6.63 14.16 0.98
N ASP A 94 -5.33 14.06 0.74
CA ASP A 94 -4.54 15.05 0.00
C ASP A 94 -4.89 15.13 -1.50
N ILE A 95 -5.14 13.98 -2.14
CA ILE A 95 -5.32 13.88 -3.60
C ILE A 95 -6.72 14.32 -4.02
N ALA A 96 -7.75 13.88 -3.29
CA ALA A 96 -9.14 14.16 -3.62
C ALA A 96 -10.00 14.12 -2.35
N PRO A 97 -10.97 15.04 -2.19
CA PRO A 97 -11.83 15.06 -1.01
C PRO A 97 -12.64 13.77 -0.88
N GLN A 98 -12.99 13.44 0.36
CA GLN A 98 -13.87 12.31 0.63
C GLN A 98 -15.27 12.60 0.08
N PRO A 99 -15.93 11.63 -0.59
CA PRO A 99 -17.31 11.83 -1.05
C PRO A 99 -18.23 12.11 0.14
N ALA A 100 -19.13 13.07 -0.03
CA ALA A 100 -20.16 13.37 0.95
C ALA A 100 -21.09 12.16 1.12
N LEU A 101 -21.44 11.86 2.37
CA LEU A 101 -22.39 10.81 2.69
C LEU A 101 -23.80 11.39 2.60
N ALA A 102 -24.70 10.70 1.88
CA ALA A 102 -26.10 11.11 1.77
C ALA A 102 -26.90 10.84 3.06
N GLN A 103 -26.38 9.99 3.96
CA GLN A 103 -27.07 9.57 5.18
C GLN A 103 -26.23 9.89 6.43
N PRO A 104 -26.86 10.26 7.56
CA PRO A 104 -26.17 10.50 8.82
C PRO A 104 -25.59 9.19 9.38
N LEU A 105 -24.36 9.26 9.91
CA LEU A 105 -23.71 8.12 10.56
C LEU A 105 -24.19 7.99 12.01
N THR A 106 -24.68 6.82 12.38
CA THR A 106 -25.02 6.51 13.78
C THR A 106 -23.84 5.84 14.48
N PRO A 107 -23.22 6.46 15.51
CA PRO A 107 -22.15 5.83 16.25
C PRO A 107 -22.67 4.59 17.00
N GLY A 108 -21.82 3.55 17.12
CA GLY A 108 -22.17 2.29 17.79
C GLY A 108 -22.80 1.22 16.89
N ILE A 109 -23.20 1.56 15.66
CA ILE A 109 -23.73 0.58 14.68
C ILE A 109 -22.67 0.33 13.59
N THR A 110 -22.44 -0.93 13.20
CA THR A 110 -21.49 -1.25 12.13
C THR A 110 -21.94 -0.71 10.78
N GLY A 111 -20.99 -0.33 9.92
CA GLY A 111 -21.30 0.25 8.60
C GLY A 111 -22.20 -0.65 7.73
N ILE A 112 -22.03 -1.97 7.79
CA ILE A 112 -22.85 -2.92 7.02
C ILE A 112 -24.34 -2.82 7.41
N ARG A 113 -24.64 -2.69 8.71
CA ARG A 113 -26.02 -2.55 9.21
C ARG A 113 -26.64 -1.21 8.84
N GLN A 114 -25.81 -0.20 8.58
CA GLN A 114 -26.22 1.10 8.09
C GLN A 114 -26.10 1.20 6.56
N SER A 115 -26.12 0.09 5.81
CA SER A 115 -25.98 0.11 4.34
C SER A 115 -24.75 0.88 3.81
N LEU A 116 -23.60 0.75 4.48
CA LEU A 116 -22.32 1.35 4.08
C LEU A 116 -21.26 0.30 3.75
N ARG A 117 -20.30 0.69 2.91
CA ARG A 117 -19.08 -0.06 2.61
C ARG A 117 -17.86 0.85 2.58
N SER A 118 -16.67 0.28 2.82
CA SER A 118 -15.40 0.96 2.61
C SER A 118 -14.81 0.61 1.24
N CYS A 119 -14.18 1.57 0.58
CA CYS A 119 -13.43 1.29 -0.65
C CYS A 119 -12.09 0.61 -0.33
N ALA A 120 -11.82 -0.55 -0.94
CA ALA A 120 -10.56 -1.28 -0.75
C ALA A 120 -9.30 -0.51 -1.23
N CYS A 121 -9.47 0.47 -2.13
CA CYS A 121 -8.36 1.24 -2.67
C CYS A 121 -8.09 2.52 -1.87
N CYS A 122 -9.09 3.40 -1.75
CA CYS A 122 -8.96 4.73 -1.16
C CYS A 122 -9.56 4.88 0.24
N THR A 123 -10.09 3.80 0.82
CA THR A 123 -10.73 3.78 2.16
C THR A 123 -11.90 4.75 2.37
N ALA A 124 -12.41 5.37 1.30
CA ALA A 124 -13.60 6.20 1.35
C ALA A 124 -14.82 5.36 1.76
N ILE A 125 -15.65 5.94 2.63
CA ILE A 125 -16.94 5.36 3.03
C ILE A 125 -17.97 5.72 1.96
N LEU A 126 -18.72 4.72 1.52
CA LEU A 126 -19.67 4.81 0.41
C LEU A 126 -20.96 4.06 0.76
N PRO A 127 -22.11 4.42 0.17
CA PRO A 127 -23.31 3.61 0.23
C PRO A 127 -23.05 2.18 -0.29
N ALA A 128 -23.71 1.19 0.31
CA ALA A 128 -23.57 -0.23 0.00
C ALA A 128 -23.91 -0.55 -1.46
N GLU A 129 -24.88 0.16 -2.02
CA GLU A 129 -25.39 -0.04 -3.39
C GLU A 129 -24.44 0.52 -4.47
N SER A 130 -23.67 1.57 -4.14
CA SER A 130 -22.74 2.17 -5.08
C SER A 130 -21.60 1.20 -5.36
N LEU A 131 -21.54 0.59 -6.55
CA LEU A 131 -20.47 -0.37 -6.89
C LEU A 131 -19.14 0.31 -7.28
N VAL A 132 -19.22 1.50 -7.89
CA VAL A 132 -18.05 2.24 -8.38
C VAL A 132 -17.75 3.39 -7.44
N CYS A 133 -16.52 3.48 -6.94
CA CYS A 133 -16.10 4.60 -6.10
C CYS A 133 -15.95 5.90 -6.92
N PRO A 134 -16.61 7.02 -6.56
CA PRO A 134 -16.46 8.31 -7.26
C PRO A 134 -15.07 8.94 -7.08
N ARG A 135 -14.31 8.54 -6.04
CA ARG A 135 -12.98 9.08 -5.74
C ARG A 135 -11.88 8.41 -6.56
N CYS A 136 -11.81 7.09 -6.53
CA CYS A 136 -10.74 6.29 -7.13
C CYS A 136 -11.19 5.41 -8.31
N HIS A 137 -12.48 5.41 -8.65
CA HIS A 137 -13.10 4.60 -9.71
C HIS A 137 -12.87 3.08 -9.58
N THR A 138 -12.49 2.62 -8.38
CA THR A 138 -12.36 1.18 -8.11
C THR A 138 -13.74 0.57 -7.84
N LYS A 139 -14.03 -0.54 -8.52
CA LYS A 139 -15.23 -1.36 -8.28
C LYS A 139 -15.08 -2.15 -6.98
N GLY A 140 -16.15 -2.22 -6.19
CA GLY A 140 -16.15 -2.96 -4.93
C GLY A 140 -17.56 -3.33 -4.49
N TYR A 141 -17.63 -4.28 -3.56
CA TYR A 141 -18.87 -4.80 -2.98
C TYR A 141 -18.77 -4.69 -1.45
N VAL A 142 -19.91 -4.72 -0.75
CA VAL A 142 -19.97 -4.75 0.73
C VAL A 142 -19.21 -5.97 1.27
N ARG A 143 -19.48 -7.14 0.68
CA ARG A 143 -18.78 -8.39 0.96
C ARG A 143 -18.27 -8.96 -0.35
N ARG A 144 -17.03 -9.46 -0.37
CA ARG A 144 -16.47 -10.13 -1.55
C ARG A 144 -17.31 -11.37 -1.85
N LYS A 145 -17.89 -11.43 -3.07
CA LYS A 145 -18.68 -12.56 -3.54
C LYS A 145 -17.86 -13.85 -3.48
N ASN A 146 -18.49 -14.95 -3.11
CA ASN A 146 -17.90 -16.30 -3.14
C ASN A 146 -16.62 -16.45 -2.29
N SER A 147 -16.39 -15.56 -1.31
CA SER A 147 -15.16 -15.58 -0.49
C SER A 147 -14.92 -16.94 0.18
N LEU A 148 -15.96 -17.54 0.78
CA LEU A 148 -15.86 -18.87 1.39
C LEU A 148 -15.53 -19.96 0.37
N GLN A 149 -16.15 -19.91 -0.81
CA GLN A 149 -15.91 -20.89 -1.88
C GLN A 149 -14.47 -20.80 -2.41
N TRP A 150 -13.96 -19.58 -2.60
CA TRP A 150 -12.56 -19.35 -2.98
C TRP A 150 -11.59 -19.82 -1.90
N THR A 151 -11.86 -19.51 -0.62
CA THR A 151 -11.00 -19.96 0.48
C THR A 151 -10.99 -21.49 0.59
N LEU A 152 -12.15 -22.14 0.47
CA LEU A 152 -12.25 -23.61 0.46
C LEU A 152 -11.53 -24.21 -0.75
N ALA A 153 -11.74 -23.69 -1.95
CA ALA A 153 -11.08 -24.18 -3.16
C ALA A 153 -9.55 -24.09 -3.03
N LEU A 154 -9.03 -22.95 -2.57
CA LEU A 154 -7.59 -22.76 -2.35
C LEU A 154 -7.03 -23.72 -1.29
N LEU A 155 -7.79 -23.95 -0.21
CA LEU A 155 -7.38 -24.87 0.87
C LEU A 155 -7.34 -26.32 0.36
N PHE A 156 -8.34 -26.75 -0.41
CA PHE A 156 -8.35 -28.07 -1.03
C PHE A 156 -7.21 -28.27 -2.03
N THR A 157 -6.87 -27.25 -2.83
CA THR A 157 -5.76 -27.35 -3.80
C THR A 157 -4.37 -27.30 -3.15
N SER A 158 -4.26 -26.93 -1.87
CA SER A 158 -2.98 -26.83 -1.16
C SER A 158 -2.52 -28.14 -0.50
N ILE A 159 -3.39 -29.15 -0.48
CA ILE A 159 -3.13 -30.52 -0.03
C ILE A 159 -2.69 -31.34 -1.23
#